data_AF-A0A972IXY2-F1
#
_entry.id   AF-A0A972IXY2-F1
#
_cell.length_a   1.000
_cell.length_b   1.000
_cell.length_c   1.000
_cell.angle_alpha   90.00
_cell.angle_beta   90.00
_cell.angle_gamma   90.00
#
_symmetry.space_group_name_H-M   'P 1'
#
loop_
_entity.id
_entity.type
_entity.pdbx_description
1 polymer ?
#
loop_
_entity_poly.entity_id
_entity_poly.type
_entity_poly.pdbx_seq_one_letter_code
_entity_poly.pdbx_strand_id
1 'polypeptide(L)'
;MDFTRAITYVFTEKDWWKKILITGLVGIIPFVGLIYLLGWMMEIVLNVRNNSFVRLPEKPTFAIFKNGLKLTVSLLVYLIPMLIVYLFSAILNGLWAALFRGFIERAGLQLIALIVNVVEFFYIFLILLLLPVIIYKLLRKNVLRDTFDFKGTYHTIRYNTNVYFQLLVAAILSLIVAGVGISLFYVGVIFTLPFGVAIYSYLVGDVGKTQIV
;
A
#
# COMPACT_ATOMS: atom_id res chain seq x y z
N MET A 1 -2.37 -16.59 -10.14
CA MET A 1 -1.38 -16.05 -9.17
C MET A 1 -0.96 -17.18 -8.26
N ASP A 2 0.35 -17.40 -8.09
CA ASP A 2 0.87 -18.48 -7.25
C ASP A 2 1.19 -17.95 -5.84
N PHE A 3 0.22 -18.07 -4.93
CA PHE A 3 0.36 -17.67 -3.53
C PHE A 3 1.38 -18.51 -2.77
N THR A 4 1.49 -19.80 -3.12
CA THR A 4 2.47 -20.69 -2.51
C THR A 4 3.88 -20.19 -2.81
N ARG A 5 4.19 -19.89 -4.07
CA ARG A 5 5.48 -19.30 -4.45
C ARG A 5 5.73 -17.95 -3.80
N ALA A 6 4.70 -17.10 -3.69
CA ALA A 6 4.81 -15.80 -3.04
C ALA A 6 5.20 -15.88 -1.55
N ILE A 7 4.92 -16.99 -0.88
CA ILE A 7 5.36 -17.22 0.50
C ILE A 7 6.71 -17.94 0.52
N THR A 8 6.86 -19.01 -0.26
CA THR A 8 8.05 -19.86 -0.21
C THR A 8 9.31 -19.15 -0.71
N TYR A 9 9.20 -18.21 -1.67
CA TYR A 9 10.38 -17.54 -2.20
C TYR A 9 11.16 -16.76 -1.14
N VAL A 10 10.45 -16.19 -0.16
CA VAL A 10 11.08 -15.47 0.95
C VAL A 10 12.00 -16.41 1.73
N PHE A 11 11.55 -17.64 1.99
CA PHE A 11 12.32 -18.63 2.74
C PHE A 11 13.45 -19.28 1.93
N THR A 12 13.38 -19.25 0.60
CA THR A 12 14.46 -19.73 -0.26
C THR A 12 15.64 -18.76 -0.36
N GLU A 13 15.46 -17.51 0.04
CA GLU A 13 16.50 -16.49 -0.01
C GLU A 13 17.54 -16.68 1.11
N LYS A 14 18.81 -16.61 0.75
CA LYS A 14 19.91 -16.59 1.73
C LYS A 14 19.74 -15.40 2.67
N ASP A 15 19.89 -15.63 3.97
CA ASP A 15 19.80 -14.59 5.01
C ASP A 15 18.46 -13.81 4.98
N TRP A 16 17.36 -14.44 4.53
CA TRP A 16 16.05 -13.80 4.40
C TRP A 16 15.60 -13.08 5.67
N TRP A 17 15.82 -13.69 6.84
CA TRP A 17 15.43 -13.13 8.13
C TRP A 17 16.19 -11.83 8.43
N LYS A 18 17.47 -11.71 8.00
CA LYS A 18 18.25 -10.48 8.15
C LYS A 18 17.69 -9.38 7.25
N LYS A 19 17.34 -9.71 6.01
CA LYS A 19 16.78 -8.74 5.05
C LYS A 19 15.43 -8.20 5.53
N ILE A 20 14.57 -9.08 6.05
CA ILE A 20 13.29 -8.74 6.66
C ILE A 20 13.52 -7.89 7.92
N LEU A 21 14.41 -8.30 8.82
CA LEU A 21 14.72 -7.56 10.05
C LEU A 21 15.27 -6.16 9.76
N ILE A 22 16.25 -6.03 8.86
CA ILE A 22 16.82 -4.73 8.47
C ILE A 22 15.73 -3.82 7.90
N THR A 23 14.90 -4.34 6.98
CA THR A 23 13.79 -3.58 6.38
C THR A 23 12.77 -3.18 7.44
N GLY A 24 12.46 -4.08 8.38
CA GLY A 24 11.60 -3.83 9.52
C GLY A 24 12.10 -2.74 10.44
N LEU A 25 13.39 -2.81 10.82
CA LEU A 25 14.05 -1.81 11.66
C LEU A 25 14.06 -0.42 10.99
N VAL A 26 14.33 -0.36 9.69
CA VAL A 26 14.20 0.89 8.92
C VAL A 26 12.75 1.37 8.92
N GLY A 27 11.79 0.46 8.81
CA GLY A 27 10.35 0.74 8.85
C GLY A 27 9.85 1.38 10.14
N ILE A 28 10.58 1.24 11.27
CA ILE A 28 10.25 1.90 12.54
C ILE A 28 10.43 3.42 12.44
N ILE A 29 11.34 3.90 11.59
CA ILE A 29 11.60 5.33 11.43
C ILE A 29 10.34 5.98 10.81
N PRO A 30 9.65 6.90 11.51
CA PRO A 30 8.44 7.51 11.00
C PRO A 30 8.68 8.21 9.67
N PHE A 31 7.72 8.11 8.75
CA PHE A 31 7.74 8.65 7.39
C PHE A 31 8.85 8.08 6.49
N VAL A 32 10.12 8.23 6.87
CA VAL A 32 11.28 7.75 6.10
C VAL A 32 11.27 6.24 5.93
N GLY A 33 10.94 5.49 6.99
CA GLY A 33 10.82 4.03 6.94
C GLY A 33 9.70 3.55 6.02
N LEU A 34 8.55 4.24 6.05
CA LEU A 34 7.43 3.95 5.15
C LEU A 34 7.79 4.24 3.69
N ILE A 35 8.44 5.37 3.42
CA ILE A 35 8.94 5.72 2.08
C ILE A 35 9.91 4.65 1.59
N TYR A 36 10.87 4.25 2.42
CA TYR A 36 11.83 3.19 2.09
C TYR A 36 11.12 1.87 1.77
N LEU A 37 10.15 1.46 2.60
CA LEU A 37 9.39 0.23 2.42
C LEU A 37 8.61 0.21 1.09
N LEU A 38 8.00 1.33 0.70
CA LEU A 38 7.33 1.47 -0.60
C LEU A 38 8.33 1.39 -1.77
N GLY A 39 9.54 1.90 -1.57
CA GLY A 39 10.63 1.72 -2.53
C GLY A 39 11.05 0.25 -2.64
N TRP A 40 11.20 -0.41 -1.50
CA TRP A 40 11.60 -1.81 -1.40
C TRP A 40 10.56 -2.74 -2.04
N MET A 41 9.28 -2.41 -1.85
CA MET A 41 8.15 -3.04 -2.54
C MET A 41 8.33 -2.99 -4.07
N MET A 42 8.59 -1.81 -4.64
CA MET A 42 8.76 -1.67 -6.10
C MET A 42 9.99 -2.39 -6.63
N GLU A 43 11.07 -2.44 -5.86
CA GLU A 43 12.28 -3.18 -6.24
C GLU A 43 12.00 -4.69 -6.32
N ILE A 44 11.23 -5.24 -5.38
CA ILE A 44 10.79 -6.65 -5.44
C ILE A 44 9.89 -6.86 -6.66
N VAL A 45 8.92 -5.98 -6.91
CA VAL A 45 8.06 -6.07 -8.11
C VAL A 45 8.89 -6.09 -9.38
N LEU A 46 9.91 -5.23 -9.48
CA LEU A 46 10.81 -5.16 -10.64
C LEU A 46 11.66 -6.43 -10.78
N ASN A 47 12.28 -6.90 -9.69
CA ASN A 47 13.10 -8.12 -9.68
C ASN A 47 12.28 -9.33 -10.10
N VAL A 48 11.08 -9.47 -9.54
CA VAL A 48 10.15 -10.53 -9.90
C VAL A 48 9.82 -10.40 -11.38
N ARG A 49 9.29 -9.25 -11.83
CA ARG A 49 8.87 -9.03 -13.24
C ARG A 49 9.97 -9.36 -14.25
N ASN A 50 11.23 -9.01 -13.96
CA ASN A 50 12.34 -9.20 -14.88
C ASN A 50 12.89 -10.64 -14.90
N ASN A 51 12.29 -11.60 -14.17
CA ASN A 51 12.80 -12.97 -14.01
C ASN A 51 14.26 -13.04 -13.49
N SER A 52 14.79 -11.94 -12.96
CA SER A 52 15.99 -11.97 -12.13
C SER A 52 15.68 -12.92 -10.98
N PHE A 53 16.56 -13.90 -10.71
CA PHE A 53 16.46 -14.80 -9.54
C PHE A 53 15.83 -14.02 -8.39
N VAL A 54 14.62 -14.41 -7.97
CA VAL A 54 13.73 -13.55 -7.19
C VAL A 54 14.38 -13.23 -5.85
N ARG A 55 15.05 -12.08 -5.79
CA ARG A 55 15.88 -11.67 -4.66
C ARG A 55 15.22 -10.57 -3.88
N LEU A 56 15.22 -10.74 -2.56
CA LEU A 56 14.92 -9.64 -1.65
C LEU A 56 16.09 -8.65 -1.69
N PRO A 57 15.82 -7.34 -1.85
CA PRO A 57 16.87 -6.32 -1.81
C PRO A 57 17.70 -6.43 -0.54
N GLU A 58 19.03 -6.53 -0.69
CA GLU A 58 19.95 -6.84 0.41
C GLU A 58 20.30 -5.64 1.28
N LYS A 59 20.48 -4.48 0.66
CA LYS A 59 20.98 -3.28 1.33
C LYS A 59 20.05 -2.11 1.09
N PRO A 60 19.79 -1.27 2.11
CA PRO A 60 19.11 -0.01 1.90
C PRO A 60 19.97 0.87 0.99
N THR A 61 19.38 1.36 -0.10
CA THR A 61 20.05 2.26 -1.05
C THR A 61 19.23 3.51 -1.27
N PHE A 62 19.92 4.59 -1.66
CA PHE A 62 19.25 5.84 -2.01
C PHE A 62 18.32 5.69 -3.23
N ALA A 63 18.63 4.75 -4.14
CA ALA A 63 17.76 4.45 -5.28
C ALA A 63 16.40 3.88 -4.84
N ILE A 64 16.40 2.93 -3.90
CA ILE A 64 15.18 2.38 -3.30
C ILE A 64 14.37 3.51 -2.65
N PHE A 65 15.01 4.34 -1.83
CA PHE A 65 14.35 5.48 -1.20
C PHE A 65 13.75 6.46 -2.23
N LYS A 66 14.50 6.83 -3.26
CA LYS A 66 14.03 7.73 -4.33
C LYS A 66 12.82 7.17 -5.07
N ASN A 67 12.81 5.87 -5.36
CA ASN A 67 11.67 5.20 -5.96
C ASN A 67 10.47 5.25 -4.99
N GLY A 68 10.68 4.88 -3.73
CA GLY A 68 9.67 4.96 -2.68
C GLY A 68 9.06 6.35 -2.53
N LEU A 69 9.89 7.41 -2.64
CA LEU A 69 9.44 8.79 -2.61
C LEU A 69 8.52 9.10 -3.78
N LYS A 70 8.84 8.62 -4.99
CA LYS A 70 7.96 8.77 -6.15
C LYS A 70 6.61 8.09 -5.92
N LEU A 71 6.61 6.85 -5.44
CA LEU A 71 5.37 6.14 -5.14
C LEU A 71 4.55 6.84 -4.05
N THR A 72 5.22 7.36 -3.02
CA THR A 72 4.59 8.12 -1.94
C THR A 72 3.92 9.38 -2.48
N VAL A 73 4.62 10.18 -3.29
CA VAL A 73 4.05 11.39 -3.92
C VAL A 73 2.85 11.03 -4.80
N SER A 74 2.93 9.95 -5.58
CA SER A 74 1.79 9.48 -6.36
C SER A 74 0.60 9.13 -5.47
N LEU A 75 0.80 8.32 -4.42
CA LEU A 75 -0.26 7.95 -3.49
C LEU A 75 -0.86 9.15 -2.75
N LEU A 76 -0.05 10.14 -2.36
CA LEU A 76 -0.53 11.38 -1.72
C LEU A 76 -1.51 12.14 -2.62
N VAL A 77 -1.26 12.20 -3.93
CA VAL A 77 -2.21 12.82 -4.89
C VAL A 77 -3.53 12.04 -4.91
N TYR A 78 -3.46 10.71 -4.89
CA TYR A 78 -4.65 9.87 -4.75
C TYR A 78 -5.29 9.92 -3.36
N LEU A 79 -4.69 10.55 -2.34
CA LEU A 79 -5.32 10.76 -1.04
C LEU A 79 -6.04 12.12 -0.94
N ILE A 80 -5.83 13.05 -1.88
CA ILE A 80 -6.44 14.39 -1.87
C ILE A 80 -7.97 14.35 -1.72
N PRO A 81 -8.73 13.52 -2.46
CA PRO A 81 -10.18 13.44 -2.27
C PRO A 81 -10.60 13.12 -0.83
N MET A 82 -9.87 12.20 -0.18
CA MET A 82 -10.15 11.85 1.22
C MET A 82 -9.79 12.99 2.18
N LEU A 83 -8.70 13.73 1.90
CA LEU A 83 -8.35 14.93 2.67
C LEU A 83 -9.46 15.99 2.61
N ILE A 84 -10.10 16.16 1.44
CA ILE A 84 -11.24 17.08 1.29
C ILE A 84 -12.43 16.62 2.16
N VAL A 85 -12.71 15.31 2.20
CA VAL A 85 -13.76 14.75 3.06
C VAL A 85 -13.47 15.01 4.54
N TYR A 86 -12.22 14.81 4.98
CA TYR A 86 -11.83 15.11 6.37
C TYR A 86 -11.93 16.60 6.71
N LEU A 87 -11.49 17.48 5.81
CA LEU A 87 -11.60 18.93 6.00
C LEU A 87 -13.06 19.36 6.14
N PHE A 88 -13.93 18.87 5.25
CA PHE A 88 -15.36 19.15 5.30
C PHE A 88 -15.99 18.61 6.60
N SER A 89 -15.65 17.38 7.00
CA SER A 89 -16.08 16.80 8.26
C SER A 89 -15.62 17.62 9.47
N ALA A 90 -14.39 18.11 9.49
CA ALA A 90 -13.88 18.92 10.59
C ALA A 90 -14.69 20.23 10.75
N ILE A 91 -15.01 20.89 9.64
CA ILE A 91 -15.86 22.09 9.63
C ILE A 91 -17.27 21.75 10.15
N LEU A 92 -17.88 20.68 9.65
CA LEU A 92 -19.20 20.25 10.09
C LEU A 92 -19.26 19.90 11.58
N ASN A 93 -18.25 19.19 12.09
CA ASN A 93 -18.15 18.87 13.52
C ASN A 93 -18.06 20.15 14.36
N GLY A 94 -17.24 21.11 13.94
CA GLY A 94 -17.12 22.41 14.63
C GLY A 94 -18.43 23.19 14.66
N LEU A 95 -19.14 23.27 13.53
CA LEU A 95 -20.45 23.92 13.45
C LEU A 95 -21.51 23.20 14.30
N TRP A 96 -21.55 21.86 14.26
CA TRP A 96 -22.48 21.06 15.04
C TRP A 96 -22.30 21.29 16.55
N ALA A 97 -21.05 21.24 17.01
CA ALA A 97 -20.69 21.47 18.41
C ALA A 97 -20.94 22.93 18.86
N ALA A 98 -21.01 23.89 17.94
CA ALA A 98 -21.36 25.27 18.27
C ALA A 98 -22.88 25.45 18.47
N LEU A 99 -23.70 24.72 17.71
CA LEU A 99 -25.16 24.88 17.66
C LEU A 99 -25.90 24.01 18.68
N PHE A 100 -25.37 22.83 19.01
CA PHE A 100 -26.02 21.86 19.88
C PHE A 100 -25.23 21.62 21.16
N ARG A 101 -25.92 21.18 22.22
CA ARG A 101 -25.32 20.81 23.51
C ARG A 101 -25.88 19.49 24.02
N GLY A 102 -25.12 18.82 24.90
CA GLY A 102 -25.60 17.66 25.63
C GLY A 102 -25.75 16.43 24.75
N PHE A 103 -26.87 15.71 24.84
CA PHE A 103 -27.08 14.45 24.12
C PHE A 103 -27.09 14.63 22.60
N ILE A 104 -27.78 15.66 22.09
CA ILE A 104 -27.94 15.92 20.65
C ILE A 104 -26.58 16.21 19.98
N GLU A 105 -25.72 16.97 20.68
CA GLU A 105 -24.35 17.22 20.25
C GLU A 105 -23.59 15.91 20.03
N ARG A 106 -23.50 15.06 21.07
CA ARG A 106 -22.74 13.80 21.03
C ARG A 106 -23.28 12.85 19.96
N ALA A 107 -24.60 12.71 19.86
CA ALA A 107 -25.23 11.83 18.88
C ALA A 107 -24.90 12.27 17.44
N GLY A 108 -24.97 13.56 17.15
CA GLY A 108 -24.62 14.07 15.81
C GLY A 108 -23.14 13.95 15.47
N LEU A 109 -22.23 14.21 16.42
CA LEU A 109 -20.79 14.00 16.20
C LEU A 109 -20.47 12.53 15.91
N GLN A 110 -21.10 11.60 16.62
CA GLN A 110 -20.95 10.16 16.36
C GLN A 110 -21.51 9.77 14.98
N LEU A 111 -22.64 10.36 14.58
CA LEU A 111 -23.22 10.12 13.26
C LEU A 111 -22.32 10.64 12.13
N ILE A 112 -21.77 11.85 12.26
CA ILE A 112 -20.80 12.40 11.31
C ILE A 112 -19.56 11.51 11.24
N ALA A 113 -19.01 11.10 12.38
CA ALA A 113 -17.87 10.18 12.44
C ALA A 113 -18.17 8.85 11.75
N LEU A 114 -19.36 8.27 11.97
CA LEU A 114 -19.77 7.03 11.32
C LEU A 114 -19.79 7.17 9.78
N ILE A 115 -20.35 8.26 9.27
CA ILE A 115 -20.40 8.53 7.81
C ILE A 115 -18.97 8.61 7.25
N VAL A 116 -18.08 9.36 7.90
CA VAL A 116 -16.69 9.49 7.47
C VAL A 116 -15.97 8.14 7.50
N ASN A 117 -16.15 7.34 8.55
CA ASN A 117 -15.55 6.01 8.66
C ASN A 117 -16.05 5.06 7.56
N VAL A 118 -17.33 5.14 7.17
CA VAL A 118 -17.86 4.35 6.05
C VAL A 118 -17.21 4.78 4.74
N VAL A 119 -17.07 6.09 4.50
CA VAL A 119 -16.38 6.61 3.30
C VAL A 119 -14.92 6.16 3.28
N GLU A 120 -14.21 6.31 4.39
CA GLU A 120 -12.82 5.85 4.56
C GLU A 120 -12.67 4.36 4.29
N PHE A 121 -13.59 3.56 4.84
CA PHE A 121 -13.61 2.11 4.65
C PHE A 121 -13.69 1.75 3.17
N PHE A 122 -14.54 2.39 2.36
CA PHE A 122 -14.56 2.10 0.92
C PHE A 122 -13.34 2.71 0.20
N TYR A 123 -12.85 3.84 0.67
CA TYR A 123 -11.70 4.52 0.07
C TYR A 123 -10.42 3.70 0.15
N ILE A 124 -10.19 2.96 1.24
CA ILE A 124 -9.00 2.12 1.34
C ILE A 124 -8.98 1.03 0.27
N PHE A 125 -10.12 0.40 -0.05
CA PHE A 125 -10.20 -0.58 -1.14
C PHE A 125 -9.91 0.05 -2.49
N LEU A 126 -10.35 1.30 -2.72
CA LEU A 126 -10.00 2.05 -3.91
C LEU A 126 -8.48 2.21 -4.01
N ILE A 127 -7.80 2.63 -2.93
CA ILE A 127 -6.34 2.78 -2.91
C ILE A 127 -5.63 1.44 -3.15
N LEU A 128 -6.07 0.36 -2.52
CA LEU A 128 -5.49 -0.97 -2.72
C LEU A 128 -5.61 -1.44 -4.18
N LEU A 129 -6.72 -1.13 -4.84
CA LEU A 129 -6.94 -1.44 -6.25
C LEU A 129 -6.07 -0.61 -7.19
N LEU A 130 -5.83 0.67 -6.85
CA LEU A 130 -5.03 1.60 -7.63
C LEU A 130 -3.52 1.36 -7.49
N LEU A 131 -3.07 0.94 -6.31
CA LEU A 131 -1.66 0.74 -5.97
C LEU A 131 -0.87 -0.05 -7.02
N PRO A 132 -1.29 -1.25 -7.49
CA PRO A 132 -0.54 -2.00 -8.50
C PRO A 132 -0.45 -1.24 -9.83
N VAL A 133 -1.50 -0.52 -10.26
CA VAL A 133 -1.47 0.28 -11.50
C VAL A 133 -0.41 1.38 -11.40
N ILE A 134 -0.38 2.08 -10.26
CA ILE A 134 0.58 3.17 -10.01
C ILE A 134 2.01 2.63 -10.05
N ILE A 135 2.26 1.48 -9.43
CA ILE A 135 3.56 0.81 -9.45
C ILE A 135 3.99 0.49 -10.89
N TYR A 136 3.11 -0.11 -11.71
CA TYR A 136 3.45 -0.42 -13.10
C TYR A 136 3.75 0.83 -13.93
N LYS A 137 2.98 1.90 -13.75
CA LYS A 137 3.20 3.18 -14.45
C LYS A 137 4.57 3.77 -14.08
N LEU A 138 4.93 3.75 -12.79
CA LEU A 138 6.24 4.22 -12.32
C LEU A 138 7.39 3.34 -12.83
N LEU A 139 7.25 2.01 -12.77
CA LEU A 139 8.30 1.08 -13.23
C LEU A 139 8.53 1.10 -14.75
N ARG A 140 7.58 1.61 -15.55
CA ARG A 140 7.74 1.69 -17.00
C ARG A 140 8.37 2.98 -17.48
N LYS A 141 7.84 4.12 -17.06
CA LYS A 141 8.28 5.42 -17.58
C LYS A 141 9.15 6.19 -16.61
N ASN A 142 9.14 5.83 -15.32
CA ASN A 142 9.88 6.51 -14.25
C ASN A 142 9.52 8.00 -14.08
N VAL A 143 8.39 8.43 -14.66
CA VAL A 143 7.85 9.79 -14.62
C VAL A 143 6.59 9.82 -13.74
N LEU A 144 6.56 10.72 -12.77
CA LEU A 144 5.43 10.89 -11.83
C LEU A 144 4.13 11.26 -12.55
N ARG A 145 4.23 12.12 -13.57
CA ARG A 145 3.07 12.62 -14.34
C ARG A 145 2.17 11.51 -14.87
N ASP A 146 2.74 10.39 -15.32
CA ASP A 146 1.94 9.29 -15.87
C ASP A 146 1.05 8.62 -14.82
N THR A 147 1.42 8.69 -13.54
CA THR A 147 0.59 8.17 -12.45
C THR A 147 -0.70 8.95 -12.25
N PHE A 148 -0.77 10.21 -12.72
CA PHE A 148 -1.94 11.09 -12.61
C PHE A 148 -2.89 11.00 -13.79
N ASP A 149 -2.65 10.09 -14.72
CA ASP A 149 -3.64 9.75 -15.75
C ASP A 149 -4.75 8.88 -15.13
N PHE A 150 -5.69 9.54 -14.45
CA PHE A 150 -6.82 8.91 -13.75
C PHE A 150 -7.71 8.12 -14.71
N LYS A 151 -7.94 8.65 -15.92
CA LYS A 151 -8.75 7.99 -16.95
C LYS A 151 -8.08 6.69 -17.40
N GLY A 152 -6.80 6.73 -17.74
CA GLY A 152 -6.06 5.51 -18.10
C GLY A 152 -6.00 4.51 -16.96
N THR A 153 -5.79 4.96 -15.71
CA THR A 153 -5.79 4.09 -14.53
C THR A 153 -7.13 3.36 -14.36
N TYR A 154 -8.25 4.07 -14.50
CA TYR A 154 -9.59 3.49 -14.45
C TYR A 154 -9.80 2.46 -15.57
N HIS A 155 -9.40 2.80 -16.81
CA HIS A 155 -9.50 1.88 -17.93
C HIS A 155 -8.67 0.61 -17.72
N THR A 156 -7.44 0.72 -17.23
CA THR A 156 -6.58 -0.46 -16.96
C THR A 156 -7.26 -1.44 -15.99
N ILE A 157 -7.87 -0.93 -14.92
CA ILE A 157 -8.62 -1.75 -13.96
C ILE A 157 -9.88 -2.34 -14.60
N ARG A 158 -10.62 -1.53 -15.36
CA ARG A 158 -11.89 -1.93 -15.98
C ARG A 158 -11.73 -3.00 -17.06
N TYR A 159 -10.63 -2.99 -17.81
CA TYR A 159 -10.34 -3.99 -18.84
C TYR A 159 -9.74 -5.28 -18.27
N ASN A 160 -9.11 -5.20 -17.09
CA ASN A 160 -8.45 -6.35 -16.45
C ASN A 160 -9.07 -6.68 -15.08
N THR A 161 -10.39 -6.58 -14.96
CA THR A 161 -11.09 -6.62 -13.66
C THR A 161 -10.79 -7.88 -12.85
N ASN A 162 -10.73 -9.05 -13.49
CA ASN A 162 -10.40 -10.31 -12.81
C ASN A 162 -9.00 -10.28 -12.17
N VAL A 163 -8.02 -9.70 -12.86
CA VAL A 163 -6.63 -9.61 -12.41
C VAL A 163 -6.51 -8.66 -11.22
N TYR A 164 -7.11 -7.48 -11.34
CA TYR A 164 -7.08 -6.48 -10.27
C TYR A 164 -7.91 -6.90 -9.05
N PHE A 165 -8.98 -7.68 -9.24
CA PHE A 165 -9.70 -8.29 -8.13
C PHE A 165 -8.83 -9.32 -7.39
N GLN A 166 -8.07 -10.16 -8.10
CA GLN A 166 -7.11 -11.08 -7.46
C GLN A 166 -6.00 -10.33 -6.73
N LEU A 167 -5.48 -9.23 -7.29
CA LEU A 167 -4.51 -8.37 -6.62
C LEU A 167 -5.10 -7.67 -5.39
N LEU A 168 -6.38 -7.29 -5.41
CA LEU A 168 -7.06 -6.75 -4.24
C LEU A 168 -7.14 -7.80 -3.12
N VAL A 169 -7.56 -9.02 -3.43
CA VAL A 169 -7.58 -10.14 -2.46
C VAL A 169 -6.17 -10.41 -1.93
N ALA A 170 -5.15 -10.40 -2.80
CA ALA A 170 -3.77 -10.54 -2.39
C ALA A 170 -3.32 -9.42 -1.43
N ALA A 171 -3.68 -8.17 -1.71
CA ALA A 171 -3.37 -7.04 -0.84
C ALA A 171 -3.99 -7.22 0.55
N ILE A 172 -5.26 -7.63 0.62
CA ILE A 172 -5.97 -7.87 1.88
C ILE A 172 -5.30 -9.00 2.67
N LEU A 173 -4.98 -10.13 2.03
CA LEU A 173 -4.30 -11.25 2.68
C LEU A 173 -2.91 -10.83 3.20
N SER A 174 -2.15 -10.08 2.41
CA SER A 174 -0.86 -9.54 2.84
C SER A 174 -0.98 -8.54 4.00
N LEU A 175 -2.04 -7.74 4.05
CA LEU A 175 -2.33 -6.85 5.18
C LEU A 175 -2.68 -7.62 6.45
N ILE A 176 -3.44 -8.73 6.34
CA ILE A 176 -3.72 -9.61 7.47
C ILE A 176 -2.41 -10.20 7.99
N VAL A 177 -1.56 -10.74 7.10
CA VAL A 177 -0.23 -11.24 7.48
C VAL A 177 0.61 -10.16 8.16
N ALA A 178 0.63 -8.95 7.61
CA ALA A 178 1.33 -7.81 8.21
C ALA A 178 0.79 -7.47 9.61
N GLY A 179 -0.54 -7.54 9.81
CA GLY A 179 -1.23 -7.23 11.06
C GLY A 179 -0.99 -8.25 12.18
N VAL A 180 -0.62 -9.50 11.88
CA VAL A 180 -0.33 -10.54 12.89
C VAL A 180 0.72 -10.06 13.90
N GLY A 181 1.70 -9.26 13.48
CA GLY A 181 2.76 -8.78 14.36
C GLY A 181 2.29 -7.85 15.48
N ILE A 182 1.13 -7.23 15.35
CA ILE A 182 0.53 -6.41 16.41
C ILE A 182 0.20 -7.29 17.64
N SER A 183 -0.26 -8.53 17.41
CA SER A 183 -0.56 -9.48 18.49
C SER A 183 0.68 -9.96 19.25
N LEU A 184 1.87 -9.84 18.65
CA LEU A 184 3.16 -10.20 19.24
C LEU A 184 3.86 -8.97 19.86
N PHE A 185 3.17 -8.30 20.78
CA PHE A 185 3.67 -7.16 21.56
C PHE A 185 4.21 -5.99 20.71
N TYR A 186 3.62 -5.73 19.54
CA TYR A 186 4.09 -4.74 18.55
C TYR A 186 5.49 -4.98 17.96
N VAL A 187 6.41 -5.65 18.67
CA VAL A 187 7.74 -6.03 18.16
C VAL A 187 7.61 -6.96 16.95
N GLY A 188 6.57 -7.81 16.92
CA GLY A 188 6.29 -8.66 15.77
C GLY A 188 6.07 -7.89 14.46
N VAL A 189 5.61 -6.63 14.51
CA VAL A 189 5.40 -5.78 13.33
C VAL A 189 6.69 -5.58 12.54
N ILE A 190 7.84 -5.56 13.22
CA ILE A 190 9.17 -5.45 12.59
C ILE A 190 9.39 -6.58 11.58
N PHE A 191 8.83 -7.77 11.82
CA PHE A 191 8.99 -8.90 10.91
C PHE A 191 7.79 -9.06 9.98
N THR A 192 6.56 -8.96 10.51
CA THR A 192 5.35 -9.32 9.76
C THR A 192 5.03 -8.29 8.68
N LEU A 193 5.29 -7.01 8.92
CA LEU A 193 5.01 -5.93 7.98
C LEU A 193 5.86 -6.03 6.71
N PRO A 194 7.22 -6.06 6.78
CA PRO A 194 8.04 -6.29 5.59
C PRO A 194 7.77 -7.66 4.95
N PHE A 195 7.42 -8.68 5.73
CA PHE A 195 7.06 -9.99 5.19
C PHE A 195 5.75 -9.96 4.36
N GLY A 196 4.70 -9.30 4.86
CA GLY A 196 3.45 -9.10 4.11
C GLY A 196 3.66 -8.28 2.84
N VAL A 197 4.50 -7.23 2.91
CA VAL A 197 4.89 -6.43 1.73
C VAL A 197 5.66 -7.28 0.72
N ALA A 198 6.53 -8.19 1.16
CA ALA A 198 7.27 -9.09 0.28
C ALA A 198 6.31 -9.97 -0.54
N ILE A 199 5.37 -10.64 0.16
CA ILE A 199 4.34 -11.48 -0.48
C ILE A 199 3.54 -10.68 -1.51
N TYR A 200 3.07 -9.48 -1.13
CA TYR A 200 2.26 -8.66 -2.03
C TYR A 200 3.06 -8.20 -3.25
N SER A 201 4.30 -7.75 -3.04
CA SER A 201 5.21 -7.34 -4.10
C SER A 201 5.50 -8.46 -5.09
N TYR A 202 5.67 -9.68 -4.61
CA TYR A 202 5.85 -10.85 -5.46
C TYR A 202 4.65 -11.07 -6.36
N LEU A 203 3.45 -11.07 -5.78
CA LEU A 203 2.20 -11.30 -6.48
C LEU A 203 1.93 -10.22 -7.54
N VAL A 204 2.21 -8.96 -7.21
CA VAL A 204 2.19 -7.87 -8.18
C VAL A 204 3.21 -8.13 -9.30
N GLY A 205 4.47 -8.43 -8.97
CA GLY A 205 5.50 -8.69 -9.99
C GLY A 205 5.17 -9.87 -10.92
N ASP A 206 4.58 -10.94 -10.39
CA ASP A 206 4.22 -12.17 -11.13
C ASP A 206 3.12 -11.91 -12.16
N VAL A 207 2.08 -11.16 -11.79
CA VAL A 207 1.05 -10.69 -12.73
C VAL A 207 1.65 -9.82 -13.83
N GLY A 208 2.62 -8.98 -13.47
CA GLY A 208 3.34 -8.12 -14.41
C GLY A 208 4.12 -8.89 -15.48
N LYS A 209 4.47 -10.16 -15.25
CA LYS A 209 5.08 -11.04 -16.27
C LYS A 209 4.08 -11.54 -17.29
N THR A 210 2.87 -11.82 -16.83
CA THR A 210 1.91 -12.67 -17.55
C THR A 210 0.85 -11.87 -18.28
N GLN A 211 0.47 -10.67 -17.80
CA GLN A 211 -0.78 -10.06 -18.25
C GLN A 211 -0.78 -8.54 -18.47
N ILE A 212 0.34 -7.82 -18.36
CA ILE A 212 0.32 -6.34 -18.43
C ILE A 212 1.38 -5.79 -19.39
N VAL A 213 0.94 -5.53 -20.64
CA VAL A 213 1.47 -4.56 -21.63
C VAL A 213 0.90 -3.18 -21.39
#